data_AF-A0A316KRF1-F1
#
_entry.id   AF-A0A316KRF1-F1
#
_cell.length_a   1.000
_cell.length_b   1.000
_cell.length_c   1.000
_cell.angle_alpha   90.00
_cell.angle_beta   90.00
_cell.angle_gamma   90.00
#
_symmetry.space_group_name_H-M   'P 1'
#
loop_
_entity.id
_entity.type
_entity.pdbx_description
1 polymer ?
#
loop_
_entity_poly.entity_id
_entity_poly.type
_entity_poly.pdbx_seq_one_letter_code
_entity_poly.pdbx_strand_id
1 'polypeptide(L)'
;MLDAINGPGDVIAELNSFREAFRKQITALANEVLKRNKMNAQSVEAMCARVDAGLRDYASFLTKVNGVRQAQEASTDDRHAQIDLRREWGAATSRTNLFRVELNQWTLMKKLVHEQVVARKKRVPLYQKRRNDVAAAQSAASDAVFDWVHAALNREKQSDDAIERGCFPDIALPNSEFHEHLHAAYRVLLVRAKARPVRFLDVGCGGGLKVLSALRYFSQAEGLDYQKSYVDSASALLERAQVEGASAFKADALTFDGYGDYDVIYFYRPIQDQDKIIEMERRIVDQAAPGTVLIAPYLGFCDRFASLGCGHVAGDVYLSKTSKADAQRWRREAEQTGPAVALAEPDRMPTIWTPLLEASRQSGYDIERYAQPA
;
A
#
# COMPACT_ATOMS: atom_id res chain seq x y z
N MET A 1 30.20 -22.13 -17.38
CA MET A 1 29.29 -21.50 -18.37
C MET A 1 29.93 -20.34 -19.11
N LEU A 2 30.92 -19.64 -18.54
CA LEU A 2 31.46 -18.42 -19.15
C LEU A 2 32.32 -18.61 -20.40
N ASP A 3 32.74 -19.83 -20.78
CA ASP A 3 33.75 -20.05 -21.83
C ASP A 3 33.25 -19.99 -23.27
N ALA A 4 31.94 -19.93 -23.51
CA ALA A 4 31.34 -20.05 -24.85
C ALA A 4 30.91 -18.73 -25.51
N ILE A 5 31.32 -17.56 -24.99
CA ILE A 5 30.91 -16.27 -25.57
C ILE A 5 31.73 -15.98 -26.84
N ASN A 6 31.12 -16.19 -28.00
CA ASN A 6 31.73 -15.96 -29.30
C ASN A 6 31.09 -14.79 -30.06
N GLY A 7 29.97 -14.23 -29.60
CA GLY A 7 29.37 -13.06 -30.25
C GLY A 7 28.17 -12.46 -29.50
N PRO A 8 27.51 -11.45 -30.09
CA PRO A 8 26.37 -10.75 -29.48
C PRO A 8 25.21 -11.66 -29.08
N GLY A 9 24.94 -12.71 -29.87
CA GLY A 9 23.89 -13.70 -29.58
C GLY A 9 24.14 -14.46 -28.28
N ASP A 10 25.37 -14.93 -28.07
CA ASP A 10 25.78 -15.64 -26.84
C ASP A 10 25.69 -14.72 -25.62
N VAL A 11 26.06 -13.45 -25.77
CA VAL A 11 25.93 -12.43 -24.71
C VAL A 11 24.47 -12.24 -24.30
N ILE A 12 23.55 -12.19 -25.27
CA ILE A 12 22.12 -12.07 -24.98
C ILE A 12 21.59 -13.33 -24.28
N ALA A 13 22.01 -14.53 -24.72
CA ALA A 13 21.61 -15.79 -24.11
C ALA A 13 22.12 -15.92 -22.66
N GLU A 14 23.39 -15.60 -22.42
CA GLU A 14 24.00 -15.61 -21.09
C GLU A 14 23.36 -14.54 -20.18
N LEU A 15 23.10 -13.33 -20.70
CA LEU A 15 22.37 -12.28 -19.98
C LEU A 15 20.97 -12.75 -19.53
N ASN A 16 20.23 -13.44 -20.40
CA ASN A 16 18.92 -13.99 -20.05
C ASN A 16 19.03 -15.04 -18.93
N SER A 17 20.06 -15.88 -18.99
CA SER A 17 20.36 -16.87 -17.95
C SER A 17 20.67 -16.21 -16.60
N PHE A 18 21.46 -15.13 -16.59
CA PHE A 18 21.67 -14.31 -15.39
C PHE A 18 20.35 -13.74 -14.87
N ARG A 19 19.53 -13.10 -15.73
CA ARG A 19 18.24 -12.52 -15.31
C ARG A 19 17.32 -13.54 -14.67
N GLU A 20 17.23 -14.75 -15.23
CA GLU A 20 16.42 -15.83 -14.68
C GLU A 20 16.96 -16.32 -13.33
N ALA A 21 18.28 -16.53 -13.23
CA ALA A 21 18.92 -16.94 -11.99
C ALA A 21 18.69 -15.90 -10.87
N PHE A 22 18.88 -14.61 -11.15
CA PHE A 22 18.58 -13.53 -10.21
C PHE A 22 17.11 -13.53 -9.81
N ARG A 23 16.18 -13.56 -10.78
CA ARG A 23 14.74 -13.60 -10.49
C ARG A 23 14.39 -14.74 -9.53
N LYS A 24 14.91 -15.95 -9.78
CA LYS A 24 14.70 -17.10 -8.88
C LYS A 24 15.21 -16.84 -7.46
N GLN A 25 16.41 -16.28 -7.31
CA GLN A 25 16.95 -15.94 -5.98
C GLN A 25 16.14 -14.83 -5.29
N ILE A 26 15.72 -13.81 -6.02
CA ILE A 26 14.94 -12.69 -5.47
C ILE A 26 13.54 -13.15 -5.06
N THR A 27 12.88 -14.00 -5.85
CA THR A 27 11.60 -14.60 -5.46
C THR A 27 11.74 -15.48 -4.21
N ALA A 28 12.81 -16.26 -4.09
CA ALA A 28 13.06 -17.04 -2.88
C ALA A 28 13.25 -16.14 -1.64
N LEU A 29 14.02 -15.05 -1.79
CA LEU A 29 14.22 -14.06 -0.74
C LEU A 29 12.91 -13.35 -0.36
N ALA A 30 12.11 -12.95 -1.35
CA ALA A 30 10.81 -12.34 -1.17
C ALA A 30 9.86 -13.25 -0.35
N ASN A 31 9.81 -14.54 -0.69
CA ASN A 31 9.01 -15.53 0.03
C ASN A 31 9.46 -15.70 1.48
N GLU A 32 10.75 -15.59 1.77
CA GLU A 32 11.26 -15.64 3.13
C GLU A 32 10.89 -14.36 3.91
N VAL A 33 10.99 -13.20 3.25
CA VAL A 33 10.60 -11.90 3.83
C VAL A 33 9.11 -11.88 4.21
N LEU A 34 8.23 -12.42 3.37
CA LEU A 34 6.79 -12.52 3.62
C LEU A 34 6.41 -13.30 4.89
N LYS A 35 7.33 -14.12 5.43
CA LYS A 35 7.11 -14.83 6.69
C LYS A 35 7.14 -13.91 7.91
N ARG A 36 7.57 -12.66 7.78
CA ARG A 36 7.58 -11.62 8.84
C ARG A 36 8.27 -12.11 10.13
N ASN A 37 7.52 -12.31 11.21
CA ASN A 37 8.07 -12.79 12.48
C ASN A 37 8.56 -14.26 12.44
N LYS A 38 8.12 -15.04 11.45
CA LYS A 38 8.58 -16.42 11.18
C LYS A 38 9.75 -16.49 10.20
N MET A 39 10.27 -15.34 9.76
CA MET A 39 11.43 -15.26 8.87
C MET A 39 12.68 -15.87 9.51
N ASN A 40 13.36 -16.72 8.76
CA ASN A 40 14.66 -17.27 9.13
C ASN A 40 15.79 -16.32 8.72
N ALA A 41 16.35 -15.60 9.69
CA ALA A 41 17.40 -14.62 9.45
C ALA A 41 18.67 -15.21 8.81
N GLN A 42 19.08 -16.43 9.18
CA GLN A 42 20.24 -17.09 8.58
C GLN A 42 19.98 -17.46 7.11
N SER A 43 18.76 -17.90 6.82
CA SER A 43 18.34 -18.18 5.44
C SER A 43 18.37 -16.91 4.57
N VAL A 44 17.84 -15.81 5.10
CA VAL A 44 17.89 -14.48 4.45
C VAL A 44 19.33 -14.05 4.20
N GLU A 45 20.21 -14.16 5.18
CA GLU A 45 21.63 -13.80 5.03
C GLU A 45 22.33 -14.64 3.96
N ALA A 46 22.11 -15.96 3.95
CA ALA A 46 22.62 -16.84 2.90
C ALA A 46 22.05 -16.49 1.51
N MET A 47 20.79 -16.08 1.41
CA MET A 47 20.18 -15.60 0.16
C MET A 47 20.83 -14.29 -0.32
N CYS A 48 21.02 -13.33 0.58
CA CYS A 48 21.73 -12.08 0.27
C CYS A 48 23.17 -12.35 -0.22
N ALA A 49 23.90 -13.28 0.43
CA ALA A 49 25.25 -13.65 0.03
C ALA A 49 25.29 -14.29 -1.38
N ARG A 50 24.26 -15.06 -1.77
CA ARG A 50 24.13 -15.59 -3.14
C ARG A 50 23.88 -14.49 -4.17
N VAL A 51 23.09 -13.48 -3.84
CA VAL A 51 22.89 -12.30 -4.70
C VAL A 51 24.21 -11.53 -4.84
N ASP A 52 24.95 -11.31 -3.74
CA ASP A 52 26.28 -10.69 -3.78
C ASP A 52 27.27 -11.46 -4.68
N ALA A 53 27.25 -12.80 -4.63
CA ALA A 53 28.06 -13.65 -5.50
C ALA A 53 27.66 -13.49 -6.98
N GLY A 54 26.37 -13.57 -7.29
CA GLY A 54 25.87 -13.39 -8.66
C GLY A 54 26.22 -12.03 -9.24
N LEU A 55 26.29 -10.97 -8.42
CA LEU A 55 26.72 -9.63 -8.87
C LEU A 55 28.19 -9.60 -9.29
N ARG A 56 29.07 -10.31 -8.55
CA ARG A 56 30.49 -10.45 -8.91
C ARG A 56 30.66 -11.27 -10.18
N ASP A 57 29.88 -12.33 -10.34
CA ASP A 57 29.88 -13.16 -11.55
C ASP A 57 29.44 -12.34 -12.76
N TYR A 58 28.37 -11.53 -12.61
CA TYR A 58 27.90 -10.63 -13.67
C TYR A 58 28.94 -9.55 -14.02
N ALA A 59 29.60 -8.96 -13.03
CA ALA A 59 30.69 -8.00 -13.29
C ALA A 59 31.84 -8.64 -14.08
N SER A 60 32.20 -9.88 -13.75
CA SER A 60 33.21 -10.65 -14.47
C SER A 60 32.78 -10.96 -15.90
N PHE A 61 31.50 -11.31 -16.10
CA PHE A 61 30.88 -11.48 -17.41
C PHE A 61 30.99 -10.20 -18.27
N LEU A 62 30.68 -9.02 -17.73
CA LEU A 62 30.80 -7.76 -18.47
C LEU A 62 32.23 -7.47 -18.93
N THR A 63 33.24 -7.76 -18.09
CA THR A 63 34.65 -7.65 -18.47
C THR A 63 34.97 -8.54 -19.66
N LYS A 64 34.49 -9.79 -19.66
CA LYS A 64 34.68 -10.74 -20.76
C LYS A 64 33.98 -10.27 -22.04
N VAL A 65 32.73 -9.82 -21.92
CA VAL A 65 31.95 -9.26 -23.05
C VAL A 65 32.70 -8.13 -23.73
N ASN A 66 33.28 -7.20 -22.97
CA ASN A 66 34.07 -6.11 -23.52
C ASN A 66 35.32 -6.60 -24.26
N GLY A 67 36.01 -7.62 -23.72
CA GLY A 67 37.18 -8.22 -24.37
C GLY A 67 36.83 -8.90 -25.70
N VAL A 68 35.76 -9.71 -25.74
CA VAL A 68 35.30 -10.38 -26.97
C VAL A 68 34.91 -9.36 -28.02
N ARG A 69 34.14 -8.32 -27.65
CA ARG A 69 33.76 -7.23 -28.56
C ARG A 69 35.00 -6.56 -29.17
N GLN A 70 35.97 -6.17 -28.34
CA GLN A 70 37.20 -5.52 -28.81
C GLN A 70 38.00 -6.41 -29.76
N ALA A 71 38.10 -7.70 -29.46
CA ALA A 71 38.80 -8.66 -30.32
C ALA A 71 38.14 -8.79 -31.70
N GLN A 72 36.81 -8.88 -31.76
CA GLN A 72 36.06 -8.98 -33.02
C GLN A 72 36.10 -7.69 -33.84
N GLU A 73 35.99 -6.54 -33.18
CA GLU A 73 36.11 -5.25 -33.84
C GLU A 73 37.52 -5.04 -34.43
N ALA A 74 38.56 -5.56 -33.76
CA ALA A 74 39.94 -5.51 -34.23
C ALA A 74 40.25 -6.50 -35.35
N SER A 75 39.52 -7.62 -35.44
CA SER A 75 39.70 -8.64 -36.47
C SER A 75 38.89 -8.41 -37.76
N THR A 76 38.11 -7.33 -37.82
CA THR A 76 37.22 -7.03 -38.95
C THR A 76 37.81 -5.90 -39.80
N ASP A 77 38.36 -6.25 -40.96
CA ASP A 77 39.01 -5.29 -41.87
C ASP A 77 38.02 -4.57 -42.81
N ASP A 78 36.84 -5.15 -43.05
CA ASP A 78 35.80 -4.53 -43.89
C ASP A 78 34.97 -3.50 -43.12
N ARG A 79 34.87 -2.29 -43.68
CA ARG A 79 34.15 -1.17 -43.06
C ARG A 79 32.65 -1.45 -42.92
N HIS A 80 32.03 -2.12 -43.90
CA HIS A 80 30.60 -2.42 -43.84
C HIS A 80 30.31 -3.48 -42.77
N ALA A 81 31.08 -4.58 -42.75
CA ALA A 81 31.01 -5.61 -41.73
C ALA A 81 31.26 -5.03 -40.32
N GLN A 82 32.18 -4.07 -40.16
CA GLN A 82 32.42 -3.42 -38.88
C GLN A 82 31.22 -2.58 -38.42
N ILE A 83 30.50 -1.90 -39.34
CA ILE A 83 29.29 -1.14 -39.01
C ILE A 83 28.19 -2.08 -38.52
N ASP A 84 27.96 -3.20 -39.21
CA ASP A 84 26.91 -4.15 -38.84
C ASP A 84 27.24 -4.87 -37.52
N LEU A 85 28.49 -5.29 -37.35
CA LEU A 85 28.99 -5.85 -36.09
C LEU A 85 28.77 -4.88 -34.92
N ARG A 86 29.06 -3.58 -35.09
CA ARG A 86 28.81 -2.56 -34.06
C ARG A 86 27.32 -2.39 -33.74
N ARG A 87 26.43 -2.53 -34.73
CA ARG A 87 24.98 -2.47 -34.50
C ARG A 87 24.51 -3.64 -33.63
N GLU A 88 24.95 -4.85 -33.93
CA GLU A 88 24.62 -6.04 -33.13
C GLU A 88 25.16 -5.93 -31.70
N TRP A 89 26.43 -5.52 -31.55
CA TRP A 89 27.03 -5.26 -30.24
C TRP A 89 26.34 -4.11 -29.50
N GLY A 90 25.84 -3.10 -30.21
CA GLY A 90 25.07 -2.00 -29.63
C GLY A 90 23.80 -2.47 -28.92
N ALA A 91 23.08 -3.43 -29.52
CA ALA A 91 21.90 -4.03 -28.90
C ALA A 91 22.26 -4.85 -27.64
N ALA A 92 23.28 -5.72 -27.73
CA ALA A 92 23.76 -6.51 -26.60
C ALA A 92 24.28 -5.62 -25.44
N THR A 93 25.05 -4.59 -25.76
CA THR A 93 25.60 -3.61 -24.80
C THR A 93 24.49 -2.82 -24.12
N SER A 94 23.46 -2.41 -24.87
CA SER A 94 22.32 -1.70 -24.30
C SER A 94 21.57 -2.56 -23.28
N ARG A 95 21.32 -3.84 -23.60
CA ARG A 95 20.62 -4.77 -22.69
C ARG A 95 21.42 -5.10 -21.44
N THR A 96 22.73 -5.33 -21.58
CA THR A 96 23.62 -5.58 -20.43
C THR A 96 23.74 -4.35 -19.53
N ASN A 97 23.79 -3.14 -20.11
CA ASN A 97 23.79 -1.89 -19.33
C ASN A 97 22.47 -1.67 -18.59
N LEU A 98 21.32 -1.90 -19.23
CA LEU A 98 20.01 -1.81 -18.56
C LEU A 98 19.94 -2.77 -17.37
N PHE A 99 20.36 -4.02 -17.55
CA PHE A 99 20.38 -4.97 -16.44
C PHE A 99 21.38 -4.60 -15.34
N ARG A 100 22.54 -4.02 -15.69
CA ARG A 100 23.48 -3.47 -14.71
C ARG A 100 22.85 -2.35 -13.87
N VAL A 101 22.07 -1.46 -14.51
CA VAL A 101 21.34 -0.39 -13.80
C VAL A 101 20.33 -1.00 -12.82
N GLU A 102 19.58 -2.03 -13.23
CA GLU A 102 18.73 -2.78 -12.29
C GLU A 102 19.56 -3.33 -11.13
N LEU A 103 20.64 -4.05 -11.41
CA LEU A 103 21.49 -4.69 -10.39
C LEU A 103 22.14 -3.70 -9.41
N ASN A 104 22.43 -2.47 -9.83
CA ASN A 104 22.98 -1.42 -8.97
C ASN A 104 22.03 -1.01 -7.83
N GLN A 105 20.73 -1.35 -7.92
CA GLN A 105 19.79 -1.11 -6.83
C GLN A 105 19.93 -2.08 -5.66
N TRP A 106 20.79 -3.11 -5.78
CA TRP A 106 20.95 -4.12 -4.74
C TRP A 106 21.31 -3.55 -3.37
N THR A 107 22.17 -2.53 -3.30
CA THR A 107 22.53 -1.90 -2.01
C THR A 107 21.30 -1.37 -1.27
N LEU A 108 20.36 -0.75 -2.01
CA LEU A 108 19.10 -0.26 -1.46
C LEU A 108 18.19 -1.43 -1.03
N MET A 109 18.05 -2.46 -1.88
CA MET A 109 17.25 -3.64 -1.57
C MET A 109 17.78 -4.41 -0.35
N LYS A 110 19.10 -4.55 -0.24
CA LYS A 110 19.77 -5.22 0.88
C LYS A 110 19.57 -4.47 2.18
N LYS A 111 19.60 -3.12 2.17
CA LYS A 111 19.25 -2.28 3.33
C LYS A 111 17.81 -2.55 3.77
N LEU A 112 16.85 -2.51 2.83
CA LEU A 112 15.44 -2.80 3.08
C LEU A 112 15.21 -4.19 3.70
N VAL A 113 15.91 -5.21 3.19
CA VAL A 113 15.85 -6.58 3.75
C VAL A 113 16.44 -6.63 5.15
N HIS A 114 17.58 -5.97 5.38
CA HIS A 114 18.22 -5.94 6.68
C HIS A 114 17.35 -5.26 7.75
N GLU A 115 16.71 -4.14 7.42
CA GLU A 115 15.76 -3.45 8.30
C GLU A 115 14.63 -4.39 8.75
N GLN A 116 14.08 -5.17 7.81
CA GLN A 116 13.05 -6.18 8.10
C GLN A 116 13.57 -7.29 9.00
N VAL A 117 14.77 -7.81 8.74
CA VAL A 117 15.40 -8.83 9.60
C VAL A 117 15.59 -8.30 11.01
N VAL A 118 16.11 -7.08 11.18
CA VAL A 118 16.32 -6.45 12.50
C VAL A 118 14.99 -6.20 13.22
N ALA A 119 13.95 -5.83 12.49
CA ALA A 119 12.64 -5.52 13.03
C ALA A 119 11.74 -6.76 13.25
N ARG A 120 12.08 -7.94 12.72
CA ARG A 120 11.20 -9.15 12.73
C ARG A 120 10.63 -9.58 14.09
N LYS A 121 11.32 -9.25 15.18
CA LYS A 121 10.88 -9.54 16.57
C LYS A 121 10.35 -8.31 17.31
N LYS A 122 10.47 -7.12 16.72
CA LYS A 122 10.00 -5.87 17.30
C LYS A 122 8.52 -5.68 16.96
N ARG A 123 7.81 -5.02 17.86
CA ARG A 123 6.44 -4.56 17.63
C ARG A 123 6.45 -3.05 17.45
N VAL A 124 6.02 -2.59 16.29
CA VAL A 124 5.77 -1.20 15.98
C VAL A 124 4.30 -0.92 16.32
N PRO A 125 3.99 -0.08 17.33
CA PRO A 125 2.62 0.24 17.69
C PRO A 125 1.77 0.69 16.49
N LEU A 126 0.47 0.43 16.53
CA LEU A 126 -0.47 0.93 15.49
C LEU A 126 -0.69 2.45 15.58
N TYR A 127 -0.55 2.99 16.79
CA TYR A 127 -0.67 4.42 17.07
C TYR A 127 0.56 4.90 17.82
N GLN A 128 0.96 6.14 17.58
CA GLN A 128 2.00 6.78 18.37
C GLN A 128 1.49 7.02 19.79
N LYS A 129 2.16 6.46 20.80
CA LYS A 129 1.74 6.60 22.21
C LYS A 129 1.71 8.05 22.69
N ARG A 130 2.63 8.87 22.20
CA ARG A 130 2.74 10.30 22.51
C ARG A 130 3.37 11.01 21.31
N ARG A 131 2.64 11.93 20.69
CA ARG A 131 3.20 12.87 19.72
C ARG A 131 4.05 13.89 20.48
N ASN A 132 5.17 14.31 19.89
CA ASN A 132 5.88 15.48 20.42
C ASN A 132 5.11 16.75 20.04
N ASP A 133 5.30 17.83 20.78
CA ASP A 133 4.49 19.05 20.63
C ASP A 133 4.63 19.68 19.23
N VAL A 134 5.82 19.57 18.62
CA VAL A 134 6.07 20.05 17.25
C VAL A 134 5.25 19.27 16.22
N ALA A 135 5.25 17.94 16.29
CA ALA A 135 4.48 17.09 15.38
C ALA A 135 2.97 17.28 15.56
N ALA A 136 2.52 17.50 16.81
CA ALA A 136 1.13 17.83 17.09
C ALA A 136 0.73 19.17 16.46
N ALA A 137 1.56 20.21 16.62
CA ALA A 137 1.33 21.54 16.03
C ALA A 137 1.34 21.49 14.49
N GLN A 138 2.25 20.73 13.89
CA GLN A 138 2.30 20.53 12.44
C GLN A 138 1.05 19.80 11.91
N SER A 139 0.58 18.77 12.63
CA SER A 139 -0.65 18.06 12.26
C SER A 139 -1.87 18.99 12.35
N ALA A 140 -1.99 19.77 13.43
CA ALA A 140 -3.07 20.73 13.60
C ALA A 140 -3.08 21.82 12.52
N ALA A 141 -1.91 22.32 12.12
CA ALA A 141 -1.80 23.29 11.02
C ALA A 141 -2.22 22.67 9.68
N SER A 142 -1.86 21.41 9.43
CA SER A 142 -2.34 20.68 8.24
C SER A 142 -3.85 20.45 8.29
N ASP A 143 -4.39 20.07 9.43
CA ASP A 143 -5.82 19.81 9.60
C ASP A 143 -6.65 21.08 9.34
N ALA A 144 -6.19 22.25 9.80
CA ALA A 144 -6.85 23.53 9.51
C ALA A 144 -6.94 23.83 8.00
N VAL A 145 -5.93 23.45 7.21
CA VAL A 145 -5.99 23.58 5.74
C VAL A 145 -7.04 22.63 5.15
N PHE A 146 -7.12 21.40 5.66
CA PHE A 146 -8.14 20.44 5.23
C PHE A 146 -9.56 20.87 5.62
N ASP A 147 -9.74 21.54 6.76
CA ASP A 147 -11.01 22.13 7.14
C ASP A 147 -11.46 23.20 6.14
N TRP A 148 -10.53 24.03 5.63
CA TRP A 148 -10.84 25.01 4.58
C TRP A 148 -11.21 24.32 3.26
N VAL A 149 -10.51 23.26 2.88
CA VAL A 149 -10.83 22.47 1.69
C VAL A 149 -12.21 21.83 1.83
N HIS A 150 -12.50 21.20 2.98
CA HIS A 150 -13.81 20.61 3.28
C HIS A 150 -14.92 21.65 3.19
N ALA A 151 -14.76 22.81 3.83
CA ALA A 151 -15.74 23.90 3.76
C ALA A 151 -15.93 24.44 2.33
N ALA A 152 -14.85 24.48 1.52
CA ALA A 152 -14.93 24.92 0.13
C ALA A 152 -15.68 23.92 -0.77
N LEU A 153 -15.59 22.62 -0.46
CA LEU A 153 -16.30 21.53 -1.14
C LEU A 153 -17.77 21.44 -0.69
N ASN A 154 -18.06 21.73 0.57
CA ASN A 154 -19.38 21.57 1.18
C ASN A 154 -20.09 22.91 1.39
N ARG A 155 -20.45 23.57 0.28
CA ARG A 155 -21.11 24.89 0.32
C ARG A 155 -22.61 24.82 0.60
N GLU A 156 -23.20 23.64 0.42
CA GLU A 156 -24.63 23.46 0.58
C GLU A 156 -25.00 23.19 2.03
N LYS A 157 -26.10 23.82 2.45
CA LYS A 157 -26.72 23.50 3.74
C LYS A 157 -27.39 22.14 3.66
N GLN A 158 -27.50 21.51 4.82
CA GLN A 158 -28.28 20.29 4.96
C GLN A 158 -29.74 20.54 4.57
N SER A 159 -30.36 19.61 3.84
CA SER A 159 -31.77 19.72 3.47
C SER A 159 -32.71 19.45 4.65
N ASP A 160 -33.91 20.04 4.63
CA ASP A 160 -34.92 19.82 5.67
C ASP A 160 -35.28 18.33 5.82
N ASP A 161 -35.41 17.60 4.71
CA ASP A 161 -35.64 16.15 4.72
C ASP A 161 -34.51 15.36 5.39
N ALA A 162 -33.25 15.75 5.20
CA ALA A 162 -32.12 15.12 5.88
C ALA A 162 -32.13 15.42 7.40
N ILE A 163 -32.52 16.63 7.78
CA ILE A 163 -32.70 17.03 9.19
C ILE A 163 -33.84 16.22 9.83
N GLU A 164 -34.99 16.10 9.18
CA GLU A 164 -36.14 15.31 9.65
C GLU A 164 -35.79 13.81 9.77
N ARG A 165 -34.93 13.31 8.89
CA ARG A 165 -34.37 11.96 8.97
C ARG A 165 -33.34 11.81 10.10
N GLY A 166 -32.90 12.90 10.72
CA GLY A 166 -31.98 12.92 11.85
C GLY A 166 -30.53 12.79 11.42
N CYS A 167 -30.17 13.16 10.19
CA CYS A 167 -28.78 13.13 9.72
C CYS A 167 -27.96 14.26 10.38
N PHE A 168 -26.65 14.06 10.58
CA PHE A 168 -25.76 15.18 10.90
C PHE A 168 -25.46 16.00 9.62
N PRO A 169 -25.22 17.33 9.72
CA PRO A 169 -24.52 18.04 8.66
C PRO A 169 -23.14 17.43 8.45
N ASP A 170 -22.55 17.63 7.25
CA ASP A 170 -21.20 17.14 6.97
C ASP A 170 -20.19 17.76 7.96
N ILE A 171 -19.69 16.94 8.89
CA ILE A 171 -18.70 17.31 9.89
C ILE A 171 -17.36 16.63 9.59
N ALA A 172 -16.29 17.42 9.57
CA ALA A 172 -14.96 16.90 9.30
C ALA A 172 -14.34 16.27 10.56
N LEU A 173 -13.99 14.98 10.47
CA LEU A 173 -12.94 14.41 11.33
C LEU A 173 -11.58 14.99 10.87
N PRO A 174 -10.69 15.42 11.79
CA PRO A 174 -9.35 15.88 11.44
C PRO A 174 -8.66 14.89 10.48
N ASN A 175 -8.01 15.41 9.44
CA ASN A 175 -7.46 14.56 8.40
C ASN A 175 -6.29 13.71 8.91
N SER A 176 -5.50 14.24 9.84
CA SER A 176 -4.43 13.52 10.52
C SER A 176 -4.96 12.30 11.30
N GLU A 177 -6.05 12.46 12.04
CA GLU A 177 -6.71 11.40 12.81
C GLU A 177 -7.32 10.33 11.89
N PHE A 178 -8.01 10.75 10.83
CA PHE A 178 -8.52 9.83 9.81
C PHE A 178 -7.40 8.95 9.22
N HIS A 179 -6.26 9.56 8.87
CA HIS A 179 -5.12 8.81 8.34
C HIS A 179 -4.50 7.85 9.35
N GLU A 180 -4.45 8.17 10.65
CA GLU A 180 -4.00 7.22 11.66
C GLU A 180 -4.88 5.97 11.70
N HIS A 181 -6.19 6.15 11.60
CA HIS A 181 -7.12 5.01 11.59
C HIS A 181 -7.01 4.19 10.31
N LEU A 182 -6.91 4.82 9.14
CA LEU A 182 -6.70 4.11 7.87
C LEU A 182 -5.38 3.32 7.89
N HIS A 183 -4.32 3.90 8.43
CA HIS A 183 -3.01 3.26 8.58
C HIS A 183 -3.09 2.02 9.46
N ALA A 184 -3.70 2.14 10.64
CA ALA A 184 -3.91 1.02 11.55
C ALA A 184 -4.79 -0.08 10.92
N ALA A 185 -5.90 0.30 10.28
CA ALA A 185 -6.80 -0.61 9.57
C ALA A 185 -6.07 -1.37 8.45
N TYR A 186 -5.26 -0.68 7.64
CA TYR A 186 -4.52 -1.31 6.55
C TYR A 186 -3.50 -2.32 7.06
N ARG A 187 -2.77 -2.02 8.15
CA ARG A 187 -1.84 -2.97 8.78
C ARG A 187 -2.52 -4.24 9.29
N VAL A 188 -3.75 -4.12 9.80
CA VAL A 188 -4.58 -5.27 10.18
C VAL A 188 -4.94 -6.12 8.97
N LEU A 189 -5.24 -5.51 7.83
CA LEU A 189 -5.57 -6.24 6.60
C LEU A 189 -4.35 -6.94 5.99
N LEU A 190 -3.16 -6.32 6.02
CA LEU A 190 -1.93 -6.91 5.50
C LEU A 190 -1.61 -8.27 6.14
N VAL A 191 -1.82 -8.39 7.46
CA VAL A 191 -1.55 -9.64 8.19
C VAL A 191 -2.65 -10.69 8.02
N ARG A 192 -3.84 -10.26 7.60
CA ARG A 192 -4.98 -11.16 7.33
C ARG A 192 -5.03 -11.68 5.89
N ALA A 193 -4.05 -11.30 5.06
CA ALA A 193 -3.76 -11.87 3.74
C ALA A 193 -4.98 -12.02 2.81
N LYS A 194 -5.79 -10.96 2.68
CA LYS A 194 -6.87 -10.94 1.67
C LYS A 194 -6.24 -10.87 0.27
N ALA A 195 -6.43 -11.92 -0.53
CA ALA A 195 -5.90 -12.04 -1.88
C ALA A 195 -6.63 -11.19 -2.95
N ARG A 196 -7.58 -10.34 -2.54
CA ARG A 196 -8.42 -9.51 -3.42
C ARG A 196 -8.22 -8.02 -3.13
N PRO A 197 -8.51 -7.13 -4.11
CA PRO A 197 -8.63 -5.71 -3.86
C PRO A 197 -9.52 -5.45 -2.64
N VAL A 198 -9.01 -4.67 -1.70
CA VAL A 198 -9.73 -4.29 -0.49
C VAL A 198 -10.73 -3.20 -0.86
N ARG A 199 -12.00 -3.41 -0.47
CA ARG A 199 -13.08 -2.43 -0.67
C ARG A 199 -13.32 -1.63 0.59
N PHE A 200 -13.25 -0.30 0.46
CA PHE A 200 -13.54 0.66 1.52
C PHE A 200 -14.89 1.33 1.28
N LEU A 201 -15.67 1.51 2.34
CA LEU A 201 -16.90 2.31 2.35
C LEU A 201 -16.81 3.44 3.37
N ASP A 202 -17.17 4.64 2.95
CA ASP A 202 -17.45 5.79 3.80
C ASP A 202 -18.97 6.01 3.93
N VAL A 203 -19.51 5.88 5.15
CA VAL A 203 -20.94 6.03 5.44
C VAL A 203 -21.22 7.46 5.92
N GLY A 204 -22.00 8.20 5.15
CA GLY A 204 -22.16 9.65 5.30
C GLY A 204 -20.95 10.38 4.74
N CYS A 205 -20.62 10.11 3.48
CA CYS A 205 -19.36 10.54 2.88
C CYS A 205 -19.28 12.05 2.60
N GLY A 206 -20.39 12.78 2.73
CA GLY A 206 -20.44 14.22 2.51
C GLY A 206 -19.89 14.59 1.13
N GLY A 207 -19.03 15.60 1.08
CA GLY A 207 -18.33 16.05 -0.14
C GLY A 207 -17.26 15.09 -0.70
N GLY A 208 -17.10 13.88 -0.16
CA GLY A 208 -16.28 12.81 -0.74
C GLY A 208 -14.77 12.91 -0.48
N LEU A 209 -14.31 13.86 0.33
CA LEU A 209 -12.89 14.05 0.62
C LEU A 209 -12.26 12.79 1.26
N LYS A 210 -12.97 12.14 2.18
CA LYS A 210 -12.48 10.95 2.88
C LYS A 210 -12.46 9.71 1.97
N VAL A 211 -13.40 9.59 1.03
CA VAL A 211 -13.37 8.60 -0.06
C VAL A 211 -12.10 8.77 -0.88
N LEU A 212 -11.78 10.00 -1.32
CA LEU A 212 -10.55 10.29 -2.07
C LEU A 212 -9.30 9.97 -1.25
N SER A 213 -9.24 10.39 0.01
CA SER A 213 -8.12 10.12 0.92
C SER A 213 -7.89 8.62 1.17
N ALA A 214 -8.97 7.82 1.15
CA ALA A 214 -8.90 6.38 1.35
C ALA A 214 -8.18 5.64 0.19
N LEU A 215 -8.15 6.22 -1.01
CA LEU A 215 -7.38 5.68 -2.14
C LEU A 215 -5.87 5.58 -1.87
N ARG A 216 -5.37 6.32 -0.87
CA ARG A 216 -3.98 6.18 -0.43
C ARG A 216 -3.70 4.79 0.14
N TYR A 217 -4.71 4.05 0.59
CA TYR A 217 -4.57 2.74 1.22
C TYR A 217 -5.31 1.65 0.45
N PHE A 218 -6.45 1.96 -0.16
CA PHE A 218 -7.32 0.97 -0.80
C PHE A 218 -7.50 1.28 -2.27
N SER A 219 -7.44 0.26 -3.13
CA SER A 219 -7.63 0.44 -4.58
C SER A 219 -9.10 0.64 -4.97
N GLN A 220 -10.02 0.41 -4.04
CA GLN A 220 -11.46 0.61 -4.23
C GLN A 220 -12.03 1.34 -3.00
N ALA A 221 -12.57 2.54 -3.20
CA ALA A 221 -13.15 3.36 -2.15
C ALA A 221 -14.49 3.94 -2.62
N GLU A 222 -15.56 3.61 -1.93
CA GLU A 222 -16.90 4.13 -2.25
C GLU A 222 -17.41 4.95 -1.07
N GLY A 223 -18.25 5.95 -1.36
CA GLY A 223 -18.96 6.73 -0.36
C GLY A 223 -20.46 6.66 -0.59
N LEU A 224 -21.23 6.56 0.50
CA LEU A 224 -22.67 6.74 0.45
C LEU A 224 -23.09 7.94 1.29
N ASP A 225 -24.07 8.68 0.81
CA ASP A 225 -24.70 9.76 1.56
C ASP A 225 -26.21 9.84 1.25
N TYR A 226 -26.98 10.28 2.24
CA TYR A 226 -28.43 10.46 2.10
C TYR A 226 -28.74 11.68 1.23
N GLN A 227 -27.99 12.77 1.39
CA GLN A 227 -28.23 14.03 0.71
C GLN A 227 -27.63 14.01 -0.71
N LYS A 228 -28.50 14.16 -1.71
CA LYS A 228 -28.11 14.12 -3.12
C LYS A 228 -27.04 15.15 -3.49
N SER A 229 -27.09 16.35 -2.94
CA SER A 229 -26.13 17.39 -3.29
C SER A 229 -24.72 17.18 -2.71
N TYR A 230 -24.60 16.46 -1.58
CA TYR A 230 -23.31 15.98 -1.09
C TYR A 230 -22.73 14.93 -2.04
N VAL A 231 -23.55 13.97 -2.49
CA VAL A 231 -23.14 12.96 -3.49
C VAL A 231 -22.70 13.61 -4.81
N ASP A 232 -23.40 14.65 -5.26
CA ASP A 232 -23.02 15.38 -6.48
C ASP A 232 -21.68 16.09 -6.32
N SER A 233 -21.44 16.71 -5.16
CA SER A 233 -20.17 17.34 -4.83
C SER A 233 -19.03 16.33 -4.74
N ALA A 234 -19.27 15.18 -4.11
CA ALA A 234 -18.34 14.07 -4.03
C ALA A 234 -18.00 13.51 -5.41
N SER A 235 -19.00 13.26 -6.25
CA SER A 235 -18.81 12.75 -7.61
C SER A 235 -17.98 13.74 -8.44
N ALA A 236 -18.30 15.03 -8.38
CA ALA A 236 -17.54 16.06 -9.08
C ALA A 236 -16.09 16.17 -8.58
N LEU A 237 -15.83 16.00 -7.28
CA LEU A 237 -14.47 15.95 -6.73
C LEU A 237 -13.69 14.78 -7.30
N LEU A 238 -14.27 13.57 -7.26
CA LEU A 238 -13.61 12.34 -7.71
C LEU A 238 -13.34 12.36 -9.23
N GLU A 239 -14.28 12.86 -10.04
CA GLU A 239 -14.09 13.06 -11.47
C GLU A 239 -12.97 14.06 -11.77
N ARG A 240 -12.93 15.21 -11.08
CA ARG A 240 -11.87 16.22 -11.26
C ARG A 240 -10.50 15.73 -10.81
N ALA A 241 -10.45 14.87 -9.80
CA ALA A 241 -9.21 14.23 -9.36
C ALA A 241 -8.69 13.19 -10.37
N GLN A 242 -9.51 12.80 -11.36
CA GLN A 242 -9.19 11.79 -12.38
C GLN A 242 -8.69 10.48 -11.77
N VAL A 243 -9.27 10.08 -10.63
CA VAL A 243 -8.89 8.87 -9.91
C VAL A 243 -9.75 7.70 -10.36
N GLU A 244 -9.12 6.54 -10.53
CA GLU A 244 -9.82 5.27 -10.76
C GLU A 244 -10.16 4.60 -9.42
N GLY A 245 -11.21 3.78 -9.40
CA GLY A 245 -11.55 2.99 -8.22
C GLY A 245 -12.21 3.77 -7.08
N ALA A 246 -12.68 4.99 -7.33
CA ALA A 246 -13.52 5.71 -6.37
C ALA A 246 -14.85 6.17 -6.96
N SER A 247 -15.90 6.13 -6.15
CA SER A 247 -17.23 6.63 -6.50
C SER A 247 -18.01 7.08 -5.26
N ALA A 248 -19.04 7.89 -5.48
CA ALA A 248 -20.02 8.24 -4.46
C ALA A 248 -21.43 7.98 -4.98
N PHE A 249 -22.35 7.56 -4.13
CA PHE A 249 -23.74 7.30 -4.51
C PHE A 249 -24.73 7.68 -3.42
N LYS A 250 -25.97 7.95 -3.83
CA LYS A 250 -27.05 8.28 -2.89
C LYS A 250 -27.61 7.01 -2.28
N ALA A 251 -27.57 6.88 -0.96
CA ALA A 251 -28.24 5.83 -0.21
C ALA A 251 -28.54 6.27 1.22
N ASP A 252 -29.52 5.62 1.85
CA ASP A 252 -29.81 5.80 3.27
C ASP A 252 -29.09 4.71 4.08
N ALA A 253 -28.26 5.11 5.04
CA ALA A 253 -27.51 4.19 5.89
C ALA A 253 -28.40 3.24 6.71
N LEU A 254 -29.65 3.61 6.98
CA LEU A 254 -30.62 2.77 7.70
C LEU A 254 -31.23 1.67 6.82
N THR A 255 -31.20 1.84 5.49
CA THR A 255 -31.83 0.90 4.54
C THR A 255 -30.86 0.31 3.52
N PHE A 256 -29.61 0.76 3.46
CA PHE A 256 -28.58 0.15 2.61
C PHE A 256 -28.31 -1.30 3.01
N ASP A 257 -28.28 -2.22 2.03
CA ASP A 257 -28.11 -3.67 2.24
C ASP A 257 -26.71 -4.19 1.81
N GLY A 258 -25.84 -3.31 1.29
CA GLY A 258 -24.56 -3.69 0.70
C GLY A 258 -23.38 -3.74 1.66
N TYR A 259 -23.57 -3.58 2.98
CA TYR A 259 -22.43 -3.50 3.93
C TYR A 259 -21.53 -4.74 3.92
N GLY A 260 -22.08 -5.91 3.58
CA GLY A 260 -21.33 -7.17 3.48
C GLY A 260 -20.26 -7.20 2.39
N ASP A 261 -20.33 -6.31 1.40
CA ASP A 261 -19.43 -6.29 0.24
C ASP A 261 -18.08 -5.62 0.54
N TYR A 262 -17.98 -4.93 1.68
CA TYR A 262 -16.84 -4.09 2.04
C TYR A 262 -15.94 -4.77 3.09
N ASP A 263 -14.64 -4.54 2.92
CA ASP A 263 -13.60 -5.03 3.82
C ASP A 263 -13.27 -4.05 4.94
N VAL A 264 -13.52 -2.77 4.69
CA VAL A 264 -13.36 -1.66 5.62
C VAL A 264 -14.58 -0.76 5.52
N ILE A 265 -15.19 -0.45 6.66
CA ILE A 265 -16.32 0.48 6.73
C ILE A 265 -15.95 1.57 7.73
N TYR A 266 -15.93 2.81 7.26
CA TYR A 266 -15.74 4.01 8.05
C TYR A 266 -17.07 4.73 8.22
N PHE A 267 -17.34 5.20 9.43
CA PHE A 267 -18.52 6.00 9.73
C PHE A 267 -18.21 6.93 10.90
N TYR A 268 -18.38 8.23 10.69
CA TYR A 268 -18.18 9.24 11.72
C TYR A 268 -19.44 10.07 11.88
N ARG A 269 -20.31 9.62 12.79
CA ARG A 269 -21.57 10.29 13.15
C ARG A 269 -22.39 10.73 11.92
N PRO A 270 -22.81 9.83 11.03
CA PRO A 270 -23.70 10.20 9.90
C PRO A 270 -25.13 10.58 10.37
N ILE A 271 -25.52 10.15 11.59
CA ILE A 271 -26.87 10.33 12.15
C ILE A 271 -26.77 10.96 13.55
N GLN A 272 -27.53 12.02 13.79
CA GLN A 272 -27.65 12.76 15.05
C GLN A 272 -28.62 12.16 16.04
N ASP A 273 -29.71 11.58 15.54
CA ASP A 273 -30.67 10.87 16.36
C ASP A 273 -30.00 9.64 16.99
N GLN A 274 -30.07 9.55 18.32
CA GLN A 274 -29.36 8.52 19.08
C GLN A 274 -29.92 7.11 18.85
N ASP A 275 -31.22 6.96 18.65
CA ASP A 275 -31.82 5.66 18.42
C ASP A 275 -31.49 5.17 17.00
N LYS A 276 -31.54 6.08 16.03
CA LYS A 276 -31.19 5.78 14.64
C LYS A 276 -29.71 5.50 14.44
N ILE A 277 -28.79 6.20 15.12
CA ILE A 277 -27.36 5.86 15.00
C ILE A 277 -27.08 4.46 15.59
N ILE A 278 -27.75 4.07 16.68
CA ILE A 278 -27.65 2.71 17.25
C ILE A 278 -28.23 1.68 16.27
N GLU A 279 -29.35 1.99 15.61
CA GLU A 279 -29.93 1.13 14.57
C GLU A 279 -28.96 0.93 13.41
N MET A 280 -28.37 2.01 12.90
CA MET A 280 -27.37 1.97 11.83
C MET A 280 -26.14 1.14 12.23
N GLU A 281 -25.59 1.37 13.43
CA GLU A 281 -24.44 0.62 13.95
C GLU A 281 -24.72 -0.88 13.97
N ARG A 282 -25.90 -1.28 14.50
CA ARG A 282 -26.32 -2.69 14.52
C ARG A 282 -26.45 -3.24 13.11
N ARG A 283 -27.07 -2.50 12.20
CA ARG A 283 -27.23 -2.90 10.80
C ARG A 283 -25.90 -3.12 10.10
N ILE A 284 -24.96 -2.18 10.23
CA ILE A 284 -23.60 -2.29 9.68
C ILE A 284 -22.94 -3.57 10.20
N VAL A 285 -22.98 -3.81 11.51
CA VAL A 285 -22.32 -4.99 12.11
C VAL A 285 -23.01 -6.30 11.71
N ASP A 286 -24.35 -6.32 11.66
CA ASP A 286 -25.14 -7.50 11.29
C ASP A 286 -24.92 -7.91 9.83
N GLN A 287 -24.78 -6.94 8.93
CA GLN A 287 -24.55 -7.21 7.50
C GLN A 287 -23.08 -7.41 7.15
N ALA A 288 -22.15 -6.76 7.85
CA ALA A 288 -20.72 -6.88 7.58
C ALA A 288 -20.25 -8.34 7.70
N ALA A 289 -19.37 -8.76 6.79
CA ALA A 289 -18.73 -10.07 6.87
C ALA A 289 -17.91 -10.19 8.17
N PRO A 290 -17.76 -11.40 8.76
CA PRO A 290 -16.93 -11.57 9.94
C PRO A 290 -15.49 -11.07 9.75
N GLY A 291 -15.08 -10.20 10.67
CA GLY A 291 -13.80 -9.53 10.62
C GLY A 291 -13.71 -8.46 9.53
N THR A 292 -14.80 -7.85 9.07
CA THR A 292 -14.70 -6.54 8.41
C THR A 292 -14.09 -5.54 9.38
N VAL A 293 -13.20 -4.67 8.89
CA VAL A 293 -12.60 -3.62 9.71
C VAL A 293 -13.58 -2.46 9.81
N LEU A 294 -13.90 -2.05 11.03
CA LEU A 294 -14.76 -0.90 11.29
C LEU A 294 -13.90 0.23 11.83
N ILE A 295 -14.11 1.44 11.32
CA ILE A 295 -13.47 2.68 11.79
C ILE A 295 -14.57 3.63 12.24
N ALA A 296 -14.69 3.83 13.55
CA ALA A 296 -15.82 4.54 14.16
C ALA A 296 -15.35 5.50 15.26
N PRO A 297 -14.80 6.68 14.89
CA PRO A 297 -14.09 7.57 15.82
C PRO A 297 -15.03 8.49 16.59
N TYR A 298 -15.90 7.91 17.41
CA TYR A 298 -16.78 8.65 18.31
C TYR A 298 -17.18 7.81 19.52
N LEU A 299 -17.35 8.48 20.66
CA LEU A 299 -17.55 7.84 21.97
C LEU A 299 -18.70 6.83 22.00
N GLY A 300 -19.81 7.12 21.31
CA GLY A 300 -20.98 6.24 21.29
C GLY A 300 -20.66 4.81 20.85
N PHE A 301 -19.88 4.64 19.78
CA PHE A 301 -19.50 3.30 19.32
C PHE A 301 -18.47 2.66 20.24
N CYS A 302 -17.52 3.44 20.78
CA CYS A 302 -16.53 2.97 21.75
C CYS A 302 -17.17 2.31 22.99
N ASP A 303 -18.36 2.74 23.38
CA ASP A 303 -19.10 2.17 24.51
C ASP A 303 -19.91 0.91 24.11
N ARG A 304 -20.29 0.78 22.83
CA ARG A 304 -21.24 -0.25 22.35
C ARG A 304 -20.62 -1.37 21.52
N PHE A 305 -19.40 -1.22 21.00
CA PHE A 305 -18.80 -2.18 20.06
C PHE A 305 -18.83 -3.63 20.60
N ALA A 306 -18.59 -3.81 21.91
CA ALA A 306 -18.53 -5.13 22.52
C ALA A 306 -19.91 -5.81 22.55
N SER A 307 -20.98 -5.07 22.85
CA SER A 307 -22.36 -5.58 22.80
C SER A 307 -22.82 -5.89 21.38
N LEU A 308 -22.24 -5.22 20.37
CA LEU A 308 -22.46 -5.52 18.97
C LEU A 308 -21.64 -6.74 18.47
N GLY A 309 -20.85 -7.38 19.34
CA GLY A 309 -20.02 -8.52 18.97
C GLY A 309 -18.75 -8.13 18.19
N CYS A 310 -18.32 -6.87 18.29
CA CYS A 310 -17.07 -6.40 17.69
C CYS A 310 -15.89 -6.58 18.66
N GLY A 311 -14.71 -6.81 18.09
CA GLY A 311 -13.45 -6.89 18.83
C GLY A 311 -12.63 -5.61 18.62
N HIS A 312 -12.18 -4.98 19.70
CA HIS A 312 -11.33 -3.80 19.63
C HIS A 312 -9.88 -4.14 19.29
N VAL A 313 -9.33 -3.45 18.29
CA VAL A 313 -7.93 -3.58 17.86
C VAL A 313 -7.08 -2.54 18.61
N ALA A 314 -7.25 -1.26 18.26
CA ALA A 314 -6.57 -0.11 18.85
C ALA A 314 -7.23 1.19 18.34
N GLY A 315 -7.12 2.30 19.09
CA GLY A 315 -7.79 3.56 18.74
C GLY A 315 -9.28 3.33 18.46
N ASP A 316 -9.76 3.84 17.34
CA ASP A 316 -11.14 3.67 16.87
C ASP A 316 -11.28 2.61 15.77
N VAL A 317 -10.39 1.62 15.77
CA VAL A 317 -10.39 0.51 14.83
C VAL A 317 -10.86 -0.77 15.51
N TYR A 318 -11.86 -1.41 14.90
CA TYR A 318 -12.56 -2.59 15.39
C TYR A 318 -12.66 -3.67 14.31
N LEU A 319 -13.00 -4.90 14.72
CA LEU A 319 -13.32 -6.01 13.83
C LEU A 319 -14.73 -6.50 14.11
N SER A 320 -15.60 -6.52 13.09
CA SER A 320 -16.96 -7.04 13.21
C SER A 320 -16.97 -8.52 13.58
N LYS A 321 -17.95 -8.96 14.37
CA LYS A 321 -18.19 -10.38 14.71
C LYS A 321 -16.91 -11.12 15.13
N THR A 322 -16.06 -10.45 15.89
CA THR A 322 -14.72 -10.94 16.26
C THR A 322 -14.54 -10.84 17.76
N SER A 323 -14.06 -11.92 18.39
CA SER A 323 -13.84 -11.91 19.84
C SER A 323 -12.74 -10.93 20.24
N LYS A 324 -12.77 -10.47 21.50
CA LYS A 324 -11.69 -9.63 22.06
C LYS A 324 -10.32 -10.32 21.93
N ALA A 325 -10.24 -11.63 22.18
CA ALA A 325 -8.99 -12.36 22.10
C ALA A 325 -8.45 -12.43 20.66
N ASP A 326 -9.32 -12.65 19.68
CA ASP A 326 -8.96 -12.66 18.27
C ASP A 326 -8.52 -11.27 17.78
N ALA A 327 -9.24 -10.21 18.14
CA ALA A 327 -8.86 -8.84 17.79
C ALA A 327 -7.50 -8.45 18.38
N GLN A 328 -7.22 -8.85 19.63
CA GLN A 328 -5.90 -8.65 20.23
C GLN A 328 -4.80 -9.49 19.57
N ARG A 329 -5.09 -10.70 19.09
CA ARG A 329 -4.15 -11.45 18.25
C ARG A 329 -3.82 -10.67 16.98
N TRP A 330 -4.84 -10.22 16.24
CA TRP A 330 -4.65 -9.48 15.00
C TRP A 330 -3.91 -8.15 15.20
N ARG A 331 -4.19 -7.43 16.28
CA ARG A 331 -3.41 -6.26 16.69
C ARG A 331 -1.93 -6.60 16.83
N ARG A 332 -1.59 -7.65 17.57
CA ARG A 332 -0.18 -8.06 17.82
C ARG A 332 0.53 -8.52 16.56
N GLU A 333 -0.20 -9.10 15.60
CA GLU A 333 0.34 -9.46 14.29
C GLU A 333 0.53 -8.21 13.42
N ALA A 334 -0.45 -7.29 13.38
CA ALA A 334 -0.35 -6.04 12.66
C ALA A 334 0.82 -5.17 13.17
N GLU A 335 1.07 -5.17 14.49
CA GLU A 335 2.23 -4.52 15.10
C GLU A 335 3.58 -5.12 14.65
N GLN A 336 3.62 -6.30 14.01
CA GLN A 336 4.84 -6.88 13.43
C GLN A 336 5.11 -6.41 11.99
N THR A 337 4.20 -5.63 11.41
CA THR A 337 4.44 -4.96 10.12
C THR A 337 5.21 -3.66 10.35
N GLY A 338 5.96 -3.22 9.35
CA GLY A 338 6.56 -1.89 9.36
C GLY A 338 5.52 -0.77 9.20
N PRO A 339 5.90 0.50 9.45
CA PRO A 339 5.00 1.65 9.37
C PRO A 339 4.87 2.22 7.96
N ALA A 340 5.66 1.77 6.97
CA ALA A 340 5.63 2.27 5.60
C ALA A 340 4.49 1.62 4.82
N VAL A 341 3.25 1.80 5.29
CA VAL A 341 2.06 1.24 4.67
C VAL A 341 1.29 2.29 3.92
N ALA A 342 1.16 2.05 2.63
CA ALA A 342 0.19 2.71 1.78
C ALA A 342 0.06 1.92 0.47
N LEU A 343 -1.02 2.15 -0.27
CA LEU A 343 -1.19 1.57 -1.59
C LEU A 343 -0.02 2.00 -2.47
N ALA A 344 0.73 1.03 -2.98
CA ALA A 344 1.78 1.30 -3.92
C ALA A 344 1.14 1.70 -5.25
N GLU A 345 1.61 2.81 -5.83
CA GLU A 345 1.40 3.03 -7.26
C GLU A 345 1.95 1.80 -8.02
N PRO A 346 1.20 1.24 -8.97
CA PRO A 346 1.68 0.13 -9.76
C PRO A 346 2.97 0.54 -10.48
N ASP A 347 4.02 -0.25 -10.32
CA ASP A 347 5.28 -0.01 -11.01
C ASP A 347 5.00 -0.06 -12.52
N ARG A 348 5.30 1.03 -13.24
CA ARG A 348 5.03 1.12 -14.69
C ARG A 348 5.79 0.05 -15.49
N MET A 349 6.90 -0.46 -14.94
CA MET A 349 7.69 -1.54 -15.53
C MET A 349 8.21 -2.50 -14.45
N PRO A 350 7.85 -3.80 -14.50
CA PRO A 350 8.41 -4.80 -13.60
C PRO A 350 9.92 -4.96 -13.80
N THR A 351 10.66 -5.08 -12.70
CA THR A 351 12.12 -5.34 -12.68
C THR A 351 12.41 -6.67 -12.00
N ILE A 352 13.67 -7.08 -11.93
CA ILE A 352 14.06 -8.24 -11.12
C ILE A 352 13.76 -8.07 -9.62
N TRP A 353 13.57 -6.84 -9.13
CA TRP A 353 13.32 -6.52 -7.73
C TRP A 353 11.84 -6.48 -7.35
N THR A 354 10.94 -6.42 -8.34
CA THR A 354 9.49 -6.31 -8.12
C THR A 354 8.96 -7.34 -7.09
N PRO A 355 9.32 -8.65 -7.15
CA PRO A 355 8.84 -9.60 -6.15
C PRO A 355 9.26 -9.25 -4.72
N LEU A 356 10.48 -8.74 -4.52
CA LEU A 356 10.99 -8.37 -3.21
C LEU A 356 10.36 -7.08 -2.68
N LEU A 357 10.14 -6.09 -3.56
CA LEU A 357 9.45 -4.86 -3.22
C LEU A 357 8.00 -5.13 -2.83
N GLU A 358 7.28 -5.94 -3.60
CA GLU A 358 5.91 -6.37 -3.29
C GLU A 358 5.86 -7.10 -1.93
N ALA A 359 6.76 -8.06 -1.71
CA ALA A 359 6.85 -8.78 -0.43
C ALA A 359 7.14 -7.85 0.76
N SER A 360 8.01 -6.87 0.57
CA SER A 360 8.36 -5.88 1.59
C SER A 360 7.17 -4.97 1.89
N ARG A 361 6.47 -4.48 0.85
CA ARG A 361 5.28 -3.63 0.98
C ARG A 361 4.13 -4.37 1.68
N GLN A 362 3.93 -5.64 1.36
CA GLN A 362 2.99 -6.52 2.06
C GLN A 362 3.39 -6.78 3.53
N SER A 363 4.61 -6.45 3.91
CA SER A 363 5.12 -6.52 5.29
C SER A 363 5.20 -5.14 5.96
N GLY A 364 4.75 -4.07 5.29
CA GLY A 364 4.76 -2.69 5.80
C GLY A 364 6.10 -1.98 5.67
N TYR A 365 6.96 -2.42 4.74
CA TYR A 365 8.25 -1.82 4.44
C TYR A 365 8.29 -1.41 2.97
N ASP A 366 8.85 -0.24 2.69
CA ASP A 366 9.10 0.20 1.31
C ASP A 366 10.44 0.89 1.28
N ILE A 367 11.00 1.06 0.08
CA ILE A 367 12.07 2.02 -0.10
C ILE A 367 11.51 3.42 0.16
N GLU A 368 12.28 4.30 0.82
CA GLU A 368 11.86 5.68 1.07
C GLU A 368 11.54 6.37 -0.27
N ARG A 369 10.24 6.48 -0.62
CA ARG A 369 9.79 7.19 -1.83
C ARG A 369 9.98 8.70 -1.71
N TYR A 370 10.13 9.19 -0.47
CA TYR A 370 10.28 10.60 -0.12
C TYR A 370 11.50 10.77 0.79
N ALA A 371 12.68 10.33 0.35
CA ALA A 371 13.90 10.84 0.97
C ALA A 371 13.86 12.37 0.84
N GLN A 372 13.99 13.09 1.95
CA GLN A 372 14.18 14.53 1.85
C GLN A 372 15.41 14.78 0.98
N PRO A 373 15.35 15.71 0.00
CA PRO A 373 16.56 16.13 -0.67
C PRO A 373 17.58 16.53 0.41
N ALA A 374 18.73 15.87 0.38
CA ALA A 374 19.83 16.12 1.31
C ALA A 374 20.39 17.54 1.18
#